data_AF-A0A8J7SVB7-F1
#
_entry.id   AF-A0A8J7SVB7-F1
#
_cell.length_a   1.000
_cell.length_b   1.000
_cell.length_c   1.000
_cell.angle_alpha   90.00
_cell.angle_beta   90.00
_cell.angle_gamma   90.00
#
_symmetry.space_group_name_H-M   'P 1'
#
loop_
_entity.id
_entity.type
_entity.pdbx_description
1 polymer ?
#
loop_
_entity_poly.entity_id
_entity_poly.type
_entity_poly.pdbx_seq_one_letter_code
_entity_poly.pdbx_strand_id
1 'polypeptide(L)'
;MADKHIPNAAILRVWRDPDLNVNQGAALLGINRGTLRRRAKLLGEPETPRGQKSKIGDKPLFARMWKAGVGTVEMARHFGIHMHSVSHARRWMGLPARVGWQRPITVADFVLREIMAGDAAEWKRRQDEQAARWAAE
;
A
#
# COMPACT_ATOMS: atom_id res chain seq x y z
N MET A 1 -36.19 -13.55 5.22
CA MET A 1 -35.04 -12.71 5.62
C MET A 1 -35.38 -11.29 5.24
N ALA A 2 -35.39 -10.35 6.18
CA ALA A 2 -35.74 -8.96 5.90
C ALA A 2 -34.80 -8.42 4.81
N ASP A 3 -35.36 -8.02 3.68
CA ASP A 3 -34.60 -7.49 2.57
C ASP A 3 -34.02 -6.15 3.03
N LYS A 4 -32.72 -6.15 3.34
CA LYS A 4 -32.03 -4.95 3.79
C LYS A 4 -31.99 -4.02 2.59
N HIS A 5 -32.93 -3.07 2.54
CA HIS A 5 -33.02 -2.12 1.44
C HIS A 5 -31.79 -1.21 1.45
N ILE A 6 -30.74 -1.63 0.73
CA ILE A 6 -29.51 -0.87 0.59
C ILE A 6 -29.73 0.16 -0.52
N PRO A 7 -29.60 1.47 -0.24
CA PRO A 7 -29.74 2.51 -1.24
C PRO A 7 -28.69 2.39 -2.34
N ASN A 8 -29.07 2.72 -3.57
CA ASN A 8 -28.14 2.73 -4.71
C ASN A 8 -26.94 3.67 -4.47
N ALA A 9 -27.15 4.79 -3.77
CA ALA A 9 -26.07 5.70 -3.38
C ALA A 9 -25.03 5.02 -2.47
N ALA A 10 -25.45 4.14 -1.54
CA ALA A 10 -24.54 3.41 -0.67
C ALA A 10 -23.70 2.37 -1.46
N ILE A 11 -24.32 1.72 -2.43
CA ILE A 11 -23.62 0.83 -3.39
C ILE A 11 -22.56 1.61 -4.15
N LEU A 12 -22.92 2.76 -4.75
CA LEU A 12 -21.99 3.57 -5.54
C LEU A 12 -20.85 4.15 -4.69
N ARG A 13 -21.15 4.62 -3.47
CA ARG A 13 -20.12 5.13 -2.55
C ARG A 13 -19.05 4.08 -2.29
N VAL A 14 -19.46 2.87 -1.91
CA VAL A 14 -18.55 1.77 -1.60
C VAL A 14 -17.86 1.24 -2.86
N TRP A 15 -18.54 1.25 -4.00
CA TRP A 15 -17.98 0.80 -5.28
C TRP A 15 -16.88 1.72 -5.81
N ARG A 16 -17.04 3.04 -5.61
CA ARG A 16 -16.10 4.06 -6.06
C ARG A 16 -15.03 4.40 -5.01
N ASP A 17 -15.18 3.91 -3.78
CA ASP A 17 -14.20 4.10 -2.72
C ASP A 17 -12.88 3.45 -3.15
N PRO A 18 -11.82 4.26 -3.35
CA PRO A 18 -10.59 3.72 -3.87
C PRO A 18 -9.91 2.82 -2.83
N ASP A 19 -10.11 3.01 -1.52
CA ASP A 19 -9.37 2.28 -0.48
C ASP A 19 -10.01 0.96 -0.05
N LEU A 20 -11.20 0.66 -0.56
CA LEU A 20 -11.88 -0.60 -0.32
C LEU A 20 -11.71 -1.56 -1.49
N ASN A 21 -11.42 -2.83 -1.18
CA ASN A 21 -11.64 -3.90 -2.16
C ASN A 21 -13.11 -4.37 -2.15
N VAL A 22 -13.56 -5.03 -3.21
CA VAL A 22 -14.97 -5.48 -3.37
C VAL A 22 -15.46 -6.33 -2.20
N ASN A 23 -14.60 -7.15 -1.57
CA ASN A 23 -15.00 -7.96 -0.41
C ASN A 23 -15.20 -7.08 0.83
N GLN A 24 -14.29 -6.15 1.11
CA GLN A 24 -14.42 -5.19 2.21
C GLN A 24 -15.67 -4.33 2.02
N GLY A 25 -15.89 -3.82 0.81
CA GLY A 25 -17.07 -3.05 0.47
C GLY A 25 -18.37 -3.83 0.66
N ALA A 26 -18.41 -5.09 0.20
CA ALA A 26 -19.57 -5.94 0.38
C ALA A 26 -19.83 -6.25 1.87
N ALA A 27 -18.77 -6.49 2.65
CA ALA A 27 -18.86 -6.70 4.10
C ALA A 27 -19.42 -5.47 4.83
N LEU A 28 -18.99 -4.25 4.47
CA LEU A 28 -19.50 -3.01 5.05
C LEU A 28 -21.01 -2.82 4.82
N LEU A 29 -21.51 -3.28 3.68
CA LEU A 29 -22.93 -3.22 3.34
C LEU A 29 -23.72 -4.43 3.86
N GLY A 30 -23.05 -5.45 4.39
CA GLY A 30 -23.66 -6.70 4.83
C GLY A 30 -24.21 -7.54 3.69
N ILE A 31 -23.60 -7.50 2.50
CA ILE A 31 -24.01 -8.26 1.32
C ILE A 31 -22.88 -9.13 0.79
N ASN A 32 -23.23 -10.07 -0.08
CA ASN A 32 -22.25 -10.84 -0.85
C ASN A 32 -21.58 -9.96 -1.93
N ARG A 33 -20.28 -10.19 -2.17
CA ARG A 33 -19.50 -9.56 -3.25
C ARG A 33 -20.16 -9.65 -4.63
N GLY A 34 -20.81 -10.77 -4.95
CA GLY A 34 -21.52 -10.98 -6.21
C GLY A 34 -22.74 -10.07 -6.33
N THR A 35 -23.48 -9.89 -5.23
CA THR A 35 -24.61 -8.95 -5.15
C THR A 35 -24.14 -7.52 -5.36
N LEU A 36 -23.02 -7.12 -4.72
CA LEU A 36 -22.43 -5.79 -4.91
C LEU A 36 -22.05 -5.55 -6.37
N ARG A 37 -21.33 -6.49 -7.00
CA ARG A 37 -20.97 -6.40 -8.44
C ARG A 37 -22.18 -6.29 -9.35
N ARG A 38 -23.18 -7.15 -9.15
CA ARG A 38 -24.41 -7.15 -9.95
C ARG A 38 -25.14 -5.81 -9.84
N ARG A 39 -25.27 -5.27 -8.62
CA ARG A 39 -25.95 -3.98 -8.40
C ARG A 39 -25.15 -2.81 -8.98
N ALA A 40 -23.84 -2.80 -8.89
CA ALA A 40 -23.02 -1.77 -9.53
C ALA A 40 -23.17 -1.79 -11.06
N LYS A 41 -23.15 -2.99 -11.68
CA LYS A 41 -23.39 -3.16 -13.12
C LYS A 41 -24.77 -2.64 -13.54
N LEU A 42 -25.82 -2.93 -12.78
CA LEU A 42 -27.18 -2.42 -13.04
C LEU A 42 -27.27 -0.89 -12.91
N LEU A 43 -26.36 -0.26 -12.17
CA LEU A 43 -26.25 1.19 -12.02
C LEU A 43 -25.33 1.84 -13.08
N GLY A 44 -24.87 1.08 -14.08
CA GLY A 44 -24.03 1.57 -15.17
C GLY A 44 -22.54 1.67 -14.84
N GLU A 45 -22.09 1.10 -13.72
CA GLU A 45 -20.67 1.05 -13.39
C GLU A 45 -19.93 -0.06 -14.18
N PRO A 46 -18.66 0.15 -14.54
CA PRO A 46 -17.86 -0.88 -15.22
C PRO A 46 -17.70 -2.14 -14.35
N GLU A 47 -17.64 -3.31 -14.99
CA GLU A 47 -17.72 -4.65 -14.36
C GLU A 47 -16.59 -4.97 -13.36
N THR A 48 -15.51 -4.19 -13.44
CA THR A 48 -14.50 -4.10 -12.39
C THR A 48 -14.46 -2.67 -11.87
N PRO A 49 -14.64 -2.44 -10.56
CA PRO A 49 -14.22 -1.17 -10.00
C PRO A 49 -12.73 -1.08 -10.32
N ARG A 50 -12.33 0.01 -10.98
CA ARG A 50 -10.99 0.17 -11.53
C ARG A 50 -9.98 -0.16 -10.44
N GLY A 51 -9.44 -1.35 -10.54
CA GLY A 51 -8.33 -1.80 -9.76
C GLY A 51 -8.57 -2.34 -8.37
N GLN A 52 -8.46 -3.65 -8.29
CA GLN A 52 -8.25 -4.34 -7.04
C GLN A 52 -6.91 -3.89 -6.44
N LYS A 53 -6.96 -2.92 -5.51
CA LYS A 53 -5.79 -2.51 -4.73
C LYS A 53 -5.25 -3.71 -3.97
N SER A 54 -3.93 -3.82 -3.95
CA SER A 54 -3.24 -4.90 -3.23
C SER A 54 -3.52 -4.77 -1.72
N LYS A 55 -3.60 -5.90 -1.00
CA LYS A 55 -3.87 -6.00 0.45
C LYS A 55 -2.79 -5.36 1.34
N ILE A 56 -1.96 -4.48 0.80
CA ILE A 56 -0.82 -3.90 1.49
C ILE A 56 -1.33 -2.72 2.30
N GLY A 57 -1.39 -2.90 3.62
CA GLY A 57 -1.84 -1.87 4.56
C GLY A 57 -0.93 -0.64 4.53
N ASP A 58 0.38 -0.83 4.64
CA ASP A 58 1.37 0.26 4.63
C ASP A 58 2.00 0.43 3.24
N LYS A 59 1.32 1.21 2.40
CA LYS A 59 1.79 1.53 1.04
C LYS A 59 3.09 2.36 1.05
N PRO A 60 3.27 3.38 1.93
CA PRO A 60 4.54 4.10 2.04
C PRO A 60 5.74 3.20 2.36
N LEU A 61 5.61 2.31 3.34
CA LEU A 61 6.67 1.35 3.68
C LEU A 61 6.98 0.41 2.52
N PHE A 62 5.95 -0.08 1.82
CA PHE A 62 6.13 -0.91 0.63
C PHE A 62 6.95 -0.21 -0.45
N ALA A 63 6.65 1.07 -0.72
CA ALA A 63 7.39 1.86 -1.72
C ALA A 63 8.86 2.06 -1.31
N ARG A 64 9.14 2.31 -0.02
CA ARG A 64 10.52 2.42 0.50
C ARG A 64 11.28 1.10 0.37
N MET A 65 10.70 -0.01 0.84
CA MET A 65 11.28 -1.35 0.71
C MET A 65 11.51 -1.73 -0.76
N TRP A 66 10.57 -1.38 -1.65
CA TRP A 66 10.70 -1.62 -3.09
C TRP A 66 11.90 -0.87 -3.67
N LYS A 67 12.01 0.43 -3.38
CA LYS A 67 13.10 1.31 -3.84
C LYS A 67 14.46 0.89 -3.27
N ALA A 68 14.50 0.42 -2.02
CA ALA A 68 15.71 -0.05 -1.37
C ALA A 68 16.24 -1.40 -1.90
N GLY A 69 15.46 -2.08 -2.75
CA GLY A 69 15.88 -3.36 -3.35
C GLY A 69 15.58 -4.59 -2.50
N VAL A 70 14.67 -4.51 -1.52
CA VAL A 70 14.30 -5.67 -0.68
C VAL A 70 13.73 -6.79 -1.53
N GLY A 71 14.15 -8.03 -1.30
CA GLY A 71 13.68 -9.20 -2.06
C GLY A 71 12.15 -9.36 -2.05
N THR A 72 11.56 -9.82 -3.15
CA THR A 72 10.09 -10.00 -3.25
C THR A 72 9.56 -11.04 -2.27
N VAL A 73 10.32 -12.10 -2.00
CA VAL A 73 9.98 -13.13 -0.99
C VAL A 73 9.97 -12.53 0.42
N GLU A 74 10.96 -11.69 0.72
CA GLU A 74 11.10 -11.01 2.00
C GLU A 74 10.00 -9.98 2.22
N MET A 75 9.69 -9.17 1.21
CA MET A 75 8.52 -8.29 1.23
C MET A 75 7.21 -9.07 1.42
N ALA A 76 7.05 -10.18 0.73
CA ALA A 76 5.85 -11.02 0.84
C ALA A 76 5.64 -11.53 2.27
N ARG A 77 6.71 -12.02 2.92
CA ARG A 77 6.70 -12.42 4.34
C ARG A 77 6.36 -11.25 5.25
N HIS A 78 7.02 -10.11 5.07
CA HIS A 78 6.81 -8.93 5.92
C HIS A 78 5.36 -8.42 5.87
N PHE A 79 4.76 -8.36 4.68
CA PHE A 79 3.39 -7.90 4.51
C PHE A 79 2.33 -9.01 4.65
N GLY A 80 2.73 -10.27 4.91
CA GLY A 80 1.81 -11.40 5.00
C GLY A 80 1.02 -11.67 3.71
N ILE A 81 1.63 -11.46 2.54
CA ILE A 81 1.01 -11.63 1.22
C ILE A 81 1.75 -12.67 0.37
N HIS A 82 1.15 -13.10 -0.73
CA HIS A 82 1.81 -13.99 -1.69
C HIS A 82 2.85 -13.22 -2.54
N MET A 83 3.92 -13.89 -2.98
CA MET A 83 4.99 -13.26 -3.78
C MET A 83 4.48 -12.59 -5.07
N HIS A 84 3.52 -13.20 -5.76
CA HIS A 84 2.90 -12.57 -6.95
C HIS A 84 2.12 -11.29 -6.61
N SER A 85 1.57 -11.20 -5.40
CA SER A 85 0.89 -9.99 -4.93
C SER A 85 1.83 -8.81 -4.78
N VAL A 86 3.14 -9.04 -4.51
CA VAL A 86 4.15 -7.98 -4.48
C VAL A 86 4.33 -7.35 -5.87
N SER A 87 4.46 -8.18 -6.91
CA SER A 87 4.57 -7.70 -8.30
C SER A 87 3.32 -6.96 -8.75
N HIS A 88 2.14 -7.44 -8.37
CA HIS A 88 0.88 -6.74 -8.64
C HIS A 88 0.86 -5.40 -7.91
N ALA A 89 1.16 -5.38 -6.61
CA ALA A 89 1.21 -4.16 -5.82
C ALA A 89 2.14 -3.11 -6.42
N ARG A 90 3.32 -3.50 -6.89
CA ARG A 90 4.21 -2.62 -7.66
C ARG A 90 3.49 -2.00 -8.86
N ARG A 91 2.77 -2.79 -9.67
CA ARG A 91 2.03 -2.27 -10.85
C ARG A 91 0.95 -1.28 -10.42
N TRP A 92 0.19 -1.65 -9.40
CA TRP A 92 -0.88 -0.83 -8.84
C TRP A 92 -0.41 0.49 -8.26
N MET A 93 0.77 0.51 -7.65
CA MET A 93 1.38 1.72 -7.07
C MET A 93 2.17 2.54 -8.10
N GLY A 94 2.20 2.15 -9.38
CA GLY A 94 2.95 2.85 -10.42
C GLY A 94 4.47 2.83 -10.21
N LEU A 95 4.99 1.91 -9.39
CA LEU A 95 6.42 1.84 -9.10
C LEU A 95 7.17 1.24 -10.30
N PRO A 96 8.37 1.76 -10.63
CA PRO A 96 9.16 1.26 -11.74
C PRO A 96 9.59 -0.20 -11.50
N ALA A 97 9.77 -0.93 -12.59
CA ALA A 97 10.43 -2.24 -12.52
C ALA A 97 11.90 -2.05 -12.10
N ARG A 98 12.42 -3.00 -11.33
CA ARG A 98 13.85 -3.04 -11.04
C ARG A 98 14.57 -3.47 -12.32
N VAL A 99 15.58 -2.70 -12.71
CA VAL A 99 16.39 -2.96 -13.91
C VAL A 99 17.63 -3.75 -13.52
N GLY A 100 17.93 -4.82 -14.26
CA GLY A 100 19.12 -5.65 -14.06
C GLY A 100 19.05 -6.65 -12.91
N TRP A 101 20.11 -7.45 -12.79
CA TRP A 101 20.28 -8.44 -11.72
C TRP A 101 20.96 -7.76 -10.52
N GLN A 102 20.16 -7.32 -9.54
CA GLN A 102 20.68 -6.81 -8.27
C GLN A 102 20.50 -7.88 -7.19
N ARG A 103 21.51 -8.04 -6.34
CA ARG A 103 21.39 -8.90 -5.15
C ARG A 103 20.32 -8.30 -4.23
N PRO A 104 19.21 -9.01 -3.98
CA PRO A 104 18.16 -8.49 -3.11
C PRO A 104 18.68 -8.38 -1.68
N ILE A 105 18.35 -7.28 -0.99
CA ILE A 105 18.62 -7.15 0.45
C ILE A 105 17.48 -7.78 1.26
N THR A 106 17.78 -8.17 2.49
CA THR A 106 16.77 -8.70 3.42
C THR A 106 15.97 -7.56 4.06
N VAL A 107 14.84 -7.89 4.72
CA VAL A 107 14.12 -6.88 5.53
C VAL A 107 15.00 -6.39 6.68
N ALA A 108 15.78 -7.27 7.29
CA ALA A 108 16.68 -6.91 8.39
C ALA A 108 17.74 -5.89 7.94
N ASP A 109 18.36 -6.10 6.78
CA ASP A 109 19.32 -5.15 6.21
C ASP A 109 18.68 -3.80 5.90
N PHE A 110 17.43 -3.81 5.42
CA PHE A 110 16.68 -2.60 5.16
C PHE A 110 16.41 -1.81 6.46
N VAL A 111 15.94 -2.49 7.52
CA VAL A 111 15.68 -1.86 8.81
C VAL A 111 16.97 -1.29 9.41
N LEU A 112 18.07 -2.05 9.36
CA LEU A 112 19.37 -1.58 9.84
C LEU A 112 19.83 -0.30 9.10
N ARG A 113 19.64 -0.25 7.78
CA ARG A 113 19.97 0.95 6.97
C ARG A 113 19.10 2.15 7.33
N GLU A 114 17.82 1.96 7.59
CA GLU A 114 16.91 3.06 7.98
C GLU A 114 17.29 3.61 9.37
N ILE A 115 17.63 2.75 10.33
CA ILE A 115 18.10 3.17 11.66
C ILE A 115 19.40 3.99 11.52
N MET A 116 20.39 3.47 10.78
CA MET A 116 21.66 4.17 10.57
C MET A 116 21.48 5.52 9.85
N ALA A 117 20.57 5.60 8.88
CA ALA A 117 20.26 6.86 8.20
C ALA A 117 19.58 7.88 9.13
N GLY A 118 18.71 7.43 10.03
CA GLY A 118 18.08 8.26 11.05
C GLY A 118 19.10 8.83 12.05
N ASP A 119 19.95 7.96 12.59
CA ASP A 119 21.00 8.35 13.54
C ASP A 119 21.99 9.33 12.91
N ALA A 120 22.37 9.12 11.65
CA ALA A 120 23.24 10.04 10.91
C ALA A 120 22.59 11.42 10.69
N ALA A 121 21.28 11.47 10.42
CA ALA A 121 20.55 12.73 10.24
C ALA A 121 20.38 13.50 11.57
N GLU A 122 20.20 12.80 12.68
CA GLU A 122 20.23 13.41 14.02
C GLU A 122 21.60 13.96 14.37
N TRP A 123 22.67 13.19 14.11
CA TRP A 123 24.03 13.64 14.34
C TRP A 123 24.35 14.91 13.56
N LYS A 124 23.98 14.95 12.27
CA LYS A 124 24.17 16.13 11.42
C LYS A 124 23.41 17.36 11.92
N ARG A 125 22.15 17.19 12.34
CA ARG A 125 21.36 18.29 12.95
C ARG A 125 22.05 18.87 14.18
N ARG A 126 22.55 18.02 15.08
CA ARG A 126 23.29 18.48 16.27
C ARG A 126 24.57 19.25 15.89
N GLN A 127 25.28 18.80 14.85
CA GLN A 127 26.46 19.50 14.34
C GLN A 127 26.11 20.87 13.76
N ASP A 128 25.05 20.95 12.95
CA ASP A 128 24.58 22.21 12.36
C ASP A 128 24.10 23.20 13.45
N GLU A 129 23.40 22.73 14.48
CA GLU A 129 22.98 23.53 15.64
C GLU A 129 24.18 24.03 16.46
N GLN A 130 25.18 23.18 16.67
CA GLN A 130 26.40 23.54 17.38
C GLN A 130 27.24 24.56 16.59
N ALA A 131 27.33 24.40 15.27
CA ALA A 131 27.99 25.36 14.38
C ALA A 131 27.25 26.70 14.32
N ALA A 132 25.91 26.70 14.28
CA ALA A 132 25.10 27.91 14.34
C ALA A 132 25.25 28.64 15.68
N ARG A 133 25.39 27.90 16.79
CA ARG A 133 25.64 28.47 18.12
C ARG A 133 27.02 29.14 18.21
N TRP A 134 28.06 28.51 17.67
CA TRP A 134 29.40 29.11 17.60
C TRP A 134 29.51 30.29 16.63
N ALA A 135 28.67 30.35 15.59
CA ALA A 135 28.65 31.50 14.67
C ALA A 135 27.88 32.72 15.23
N ALA A 136 27.17 32.55 16.35
CA ALA A 136 26.38 33.60 17.00
C ALA A 136 27.08 34.22 18.24
N GLU A 137 28.23 33.69 18.64
CA GLU A 137 29.16 34.25 19.65
C GLU A 137 30.27 35.05 18.97
#